data_AF-A0A8T4B9J5-F1
#
_entry.id   AF-A0A8T4B9J5-F1
#
_cell.length_a   1.000
_cell.length_b   1.000
_cell.length_c   1.000
_cell.angle_alpha   90.00
_cell.angle_beta   90.00
_cell.angle_gamma   90.00
#
_symmetry.space_group_name_H-M   'P 1'
#
loop_
_entity.id
_entity.type
_entity.pdbx_description
1 polymer ?
#
loop_
_entity_poly.entity_id
_entity_poly.type
_entity_poly.pdbx_seq_one_letter_code
_entity_poly.pdbx_strand_id
1 'polypeptide(L)'
;MAPIWPFKKKEPIAQVDEAPPAAIVYRKGEDPNARPPREEVDSTAYKDALALFGDGSSSVEAASDQSIRYDGVTSQQIEPSAPEPSVVDEAPDYTWVHHTDGYHYKRKLNGEFEPTPHTKSGDGSYTPYS
;
A
#
# COMPACT_ATOMS: atom_id res chain seq x y z
N MET A 1 39.07 22.76 -58.74
CA MET A 1 38.54 21.38 -58.56
C MET A 1 37.95 21.29 -57.16
N ALA A 2 36.67 20.94 -57.02
CA ALA A 2 36.07 20.74 -55.71
C ALA A 2 36.46 19.36 -55.16
N PRO A 3 36.83 19.24 -53.87
CA PRO A 3 37.20 17.96 -53.27
C PRO A 3 35.99 17.02 -53.20
N ILE A 4 36.19 15.76 -53.61
CA ILE A 4 35.18 14.70 -53.58
C ILE A 4 35.11 14.16 -52.15
N TRP A 5 34.07 14.50 -51.40
CA TRP A 5 33.83 13.93 -50.09
C TRP A 5 33.05 12.60 -50.18
N PRO A 6 33.40 11.56 -49.41
CA PRO A 6 32.79 10.24 -49.47
C PRO A 6 31.45 10.16 -48.70
N PHE A 7 30.73 11.27 -48.55
CA PHE A 7 29.42 11.25 -47.92
C PHE A 7 28.41 10.74 -48.93
N LYS A 8 28.05 9.47 -48.78
CA LYS A 8 26.93 8.81 -49.45
C LYS A 8 25.70 9.73 -49.34
N LYS A 9 25.09 10.10 -50.46
CA LYS A 9 23.85 10.89 -50.48
C LYS A 9 22.82 10.15 -49.63
N LYS A 10 22.22 10.84 -48.65
CA LYS A 10 21.25 10.26 -47.72
C LYS A 10 20.09 9.66 -48.53
N GLU A 11 19.81 8.39 -48.31
CA GLU A 11 18.61 7.74 -48.84
C GLU A 11 17.37 8.48 -48.30
N PRO A 12 16.33 8.68 -49.13
CA PRO A 12 15.09 9.28 -48.66
C PRO A 12 14.50 8.37 -47.57
N ILE A 13 14.32 8.92 -46.38
CA ILE A 13 13.72 8.24 -45.24
C ILE A 13 12.36 7.71 -45.70
N ALA A 14 12.18 6.39 -45.63
CA ALA A 14 10.90 5.76 -45.93
C ALA A 14 9.83 6.41 -45.04
N GLN A 15 8.88 7.11 -45.66
CA GLN A 15 7.70 7.60 -44.98
C GLN A 15 6.95 6.37 -44.49
N VAL A 16 7.08 6.08 -43.20
CA VAL A 16 6.29 5.05 -42.54
C VAL A 16 4.86 5.58 -42.52
N ASP A 17 3.99 4.92 -43.29
CA ASP A 17 2.56 5.20 -43.35
C ASP A 17 1.93 4.66 -42.04
N GLU A 18 2.18 5.37 -40.94
CA GLU A 18 1.56 5.05 -39.65
C GLU A 18 0.14 5.61 -39.65
N ALA A 19 -0.85 4.73 -39.51
CA ALA A 19 -2.24 5.12 -39.41
C ALA A 19 -2.43 6.05 -38.20
N PRO A 20 -3.20 7.15 -38.33
CA PRO A 20 -3.42 8.07 -37.22
C PRO A 20 -4.09 7.32 -36.05
N PRO A 21 -3.70 7.62 -34.80
CA PRO A 21 -4.28 6.98 -33.64
C PRO A 21 -5.78 7.25 -33.57
N ALA A 22 -6.54 6.27 -33.07
CA ALA A 22 -7.97 6.43 -32.88
C ALA A 22 -8.27 7.62 -31.95
N ALA A 23 -9.22 8.47 -32.35
CA ALA A 23 -9.63 9.62 -31.54
C ALA A 23 -10.32 9.15 -30.26
N ILE A 24 -9.82 9.59 -29.11
CA ILE A 24 -10.42 9.31 -27.80
C ILE A 24 -11.58 10.30 -27.58
N VAL A 25 -12.82 9.81 -27.60
CA VAL A 25 -14.02 10.60 -27.35
C VAL A 25 -14.42 10.47 -25.88
N TYR A 26 -14.33 11.56 -25.13
CA TYR A 26 -14.75 11.59 -23.72
C TYR A 26 -16.27 11.83 -23.63
N ARG A 27 -17.00 10.87 -23.06
CA ARG A 27 -18.42 11.03 -22.72
C ARG A 27 -18.55 11.33 -21.22
N LYS A 28 -19.37 12.32 -20.87
CA LYS A 28 -19.62 12.69 -19.47
C LYS A 28 -20.31 11.51 -18.76
N GLY A 29 -19.58 10.83 -17.87
CA GLY A 29 -20.06 9.67 -17.10
C GLY A 29 -19.50 8.33 -17.55
N GLU A 30 -18.69 8.28 -18.60
CA GLU A 30 -17.99 7.08 -19.06
C GLU A 30 -16.50 7.24 -18.72
N ASP A 31 -16.03 6.49 -17.71
CA ASP A 31 -14.60 6.43 -17.40
C ASP A 31 -13.90 5.53 -18.42
N PRO A 32 -13.00 6.06 -19.27
CA PRO A 32 -12.31 5.26 -20.29
C PRO A 32 -11.38 4.19 -19.70
N ASN A 33 -11.10 4.23 -18.39
CA ASN A 33 -10.33 3.22 -17.68
C ASN A 33 -11.19 2.33 -16.76
N ALA A 34 -12.52 2.46 -16.81
CA ALA A 34 -13.40 1.58 -16.06
C ALA A 34 -13.22 0.14 -16.56
N ARG A 35 -12.76 -0.72 -15.67
CA ARG A 35 -12.76 -2.16 -15.93
C ARG A 35 -14.21 -2.62 -16.02
N PRO A 36 -14.57 -3.46 -17.00
CA PRO A 36 -15.92 -4.02 -17.06
C PRO A 36 -16.23 -4.74 -15.74
N PRO A 37 -17.48 -4.66 -15.25
CA PRO A 37 -17.89 -5.44 -14.09
C PRO A 37 -17.63 -6.92 -14.37
N ARG A 38 -16.75 -7.53 -13.58
CA ARG A 38 -16.50 -8.97 -13.63
C ARG A 38 -17.50 -9.64 -12.71
N GLU A 39 -18.40 -10.44 -13.28
CA GLU A 39 -19.37 -11.24 -12.51
C GLU A 39 -18.70 -12.46 -11.86
N GLU A 40 -17.53 -12.86 -12.36
CA GLU A 40 -16.78 -14.00 -11.87
C GLU A 40 -15.71 -13.56 -10.88
N VAL A 41 -15.85 -14.02 -9.64
CA VAL A 41 -14.81 -13.90 -8.62
C VAL A 41 -13.77 -14.98 -8.88
N ASP A 42 -12.56 -14.56 -9.21
CA ASP A 42 -11.44 -15.49 -9.35
C ASP A 42 -11.09 -16.10 -7.99
N SER A 43 -11.53 -17.34 -7.78
CA SER A 43 -11.31 -18.09 -6.55
C SER A 43 -9.83 -18.30 -6.22
N THR A 44 -8.95 -18.29 -7.22
CA THR A 44 -7.50 -18.42 -7.02
C THR A 44 -6.93 -17.13 -6.46
N ALA A 45 -7.26 -16.00 -7.10
CA ALA A 45 -6.88 -14.67 -6.62
C ALA A 45 -7.44 -14.38 -5.22
N TYR A 46 -8.65 -14.85 -4.92
CA TYR A 46 -9.24 -14.72 -3.58
C TYR A 46 -8.45 -15.50 -2.53
N LYS A 47 -8.04 -16.74 -2.82
CA LYS A 47 -7.21 -17.55 -1.91
C LYS A 47 -5.83 -16.95 -1.69
N ASP A 48 -5.21 -16.43 -2.75
CA ASP A 48 -3.90 -15.78 -2.65
C ASP A 48 -3.97 -14.50 -1.82
N ALA A 49 -5.04 -13.71 -1.96
CA ALA A 49 -5.27 -12.54 -1.14
C ALA A 49 -5.49 -12.91 0.34
N LEU A 50 -6.23 -13.99 0.62
CA LEU A 50 -6.38 -14.51 1.98
C LEU A 50 -5.05 -14.98 2.57
N ALA A 51 -4.17 -15.58 1.76
CA ALA A 51 -2.83 -15.96 2.22
C ALA A 51 -1.92 -14.75 2.45
N LEU A 52 -2.07 -13.68 1.66
CA LEU A 52 -1.25 -12.47 1.74
C LEU A 52 -1.67 -11.52 2.87
N PHE A 53 -2.97 -11.44 3.18
CA PHE A 53 -3.53 -10.55 4.19
C PHE A 53 -4.03 -11.26 5.46
N GLY A 54 -4.18 -12.59 5.44
CA GLY A 54 -4.46 -13.41 6.63
C GLY A 54 -3.20 -13.72 7.43
N ASP A 55 -3.35 -14.36 8.59
CA ASP A 55 -2.21 -14.72 9.47
C ASP A 55 -1.34 -15.88 8.94
N GLY A 56 -1.56 -16.32 7.70
CA GLY A 56 -0.91 -17.48 7.09
C GLY A 56 -1.58 -18.83 7.38
N SER A 57 -2.68 -18.88 8.14
CA SER A 57 -3.44 -20.12 8.36
C SER A 57 -4.33 -20.50 7.17
N SER A 58 -4.32 -21.79 6.80
CA SER A 58 -5.08 -22.34 5.66
C SER A 58 -6.55 -22.64 5.99
N SER A 59 -7.01 -22.30 7.19
CA SER A 59 -8.36 -22.54 7.69
C SER A 59 -9.07 -21.23 7.94
N VAL A 60 -10.16 -20.98 7.20
CA VAL A 60 -11.05 -19.86 7.47
C VAL A 60 -12.11 -20.35 8.45
N GLU A 61 -11.89 -20.13 9.74
CA GLU A 61 -12.95 -20.29 10.74
C GLU A 61 -13.93 -19.12 10.60
N ALA A 62 -15.23 -19.43 10.47
CA ALA A 62 -16.24 -18.40 10.46
C ALA A 62 -16.14 -17.61 11.77
N ALA A 63 -15.97 -16.29 11.68
CA ALA A 63 -15.89 -15.43 12.84
C ALA A 63 -17.11 -15.70 13.75
N SER A 64 -16.85 -16.17 14.97
CA SER A 64 -17.90 -16.45 15.95
C SER A 64 -18.76 -15.21 16.11
N ASP A 65 -20.08 -15.37 16.05
CA ASP A 65 -21.05 -14.30 16.20
C ASP A 65 -20.86 -13.60 17.56
N GLN A 66 -20.20 -12.44 17.52
CA GLN A 66 -19.95 -11.61 18.70
C GLN A 66 -21.21 -10.85 19.14
N SER A 67 -22.30 -10.88 18.35
CA SER A 67 -23.53 -10.14 18.68
C SER A 67 -24.20 -10.65 19.95
N ILE A 68 -24.04 -11.94 20.29
CA ILE A 68 -24.57 -12.54 21.52
C ILE A 68 -23.73 -12.15 22.75
N ARG A 69 -22.45 -11.80 22.55
CA ARG A 69 -21.54 -11.41 23.63
C ARG A 69 -21.53 -9.90 23.92
N TYR A 70 -22.24 -9.12 23.11
CA TYR A 70 -22.36 -7.68 23.33
C TYR A 70 -23.52 -7.39 24.29
N ASP A 71 -23.31 -7.67 25.57
CA ASP A 71 -24.12 -7.09 26.65
C ASP A 71 -23.57 -5.69 26.91
N GLY A 72 -24.27 -4.66 26.45
CA GLY A 72 -23.74 -3.30 26.28
C GLY A 72 -23.06 -2.74 27.53
N VAL A 73 -21.73 -2.80 27.59
CA VAL A 73 -20.95 -2.14 28.63
C VAL A 73 -20.72 -0.70 28.21
N THR A 74 -21.55 0.18 28.76
CA THR A 74 -21.20 1.60 28.91
C THR A 74 -19.92 1.66 29.76
N SER A 75 -18.91 2.37 29.26
CA SER A 75 -17.63 2.71 29.91
C SER A 75 -17.39 2.11 31.31
N GLN A 76 -16.68 0.98 31.38
CA GLN A 76 -16.15 0.50 32.65
C GLN A 76 -14.64 0.32 32.55
N GLN A 77 -13.96 1.18 33.28
CA GLN A 77 -12.54 1.19 33.59
C GLN A 77 -12.04 -0.22 33.93
N ILE A 78 -11.05 -0.70 33.17
CA ILE A 78 -10.33 -1.95 33.47
C ILE A 78 -8.98 -1.54 34.06
N GLU A 79 -8.83 -1.73 35.36
CA GLU A 79 -7.52 -1.76 36.02
C GLU A 79 -6.76 -3.04 35.59
N PRO A 80 -5.46 -2.96 35.25
CA PRO A 80 -4.68 -4.15 34.94
C PRO A 80 -4.11 -4.78 36.22
N SER A 81 -4.49 -6.04 36.43
CA SER A 81 -3.84 -6.95 37.40
C SER A 81 -2.46 -7.38 36.87
N ALA A 82 -1.42 -7.22 37.69
CA ALA A 82 -0.02 -7.65 37.47
C ALA A 82 0.28 -8.92 38.32
N PRO A 83 1.36 -9.74 38.13
CA PRO A 83 2.76 -9.30 37.90
C PRO A 83 3.71 -10.16 37.00
N GLU A 84 4.63 -9.44 36.31
CA GLU A 84 6.10 -9.69 36.07
C GLU A 84 6.66 -10.82 35.17
N PRO A 85 7.91 -10.72 34.61
CA PRO A 85 8.93 -9.65 34.70
C PRO A 85 9.58 -9.16 33.37
N SER A 86 10.28 -8.01 33.44
CA SER A 86 11.33 -7.48 32.51
C SER A 86 10.87 -7.11 31.07
N VAL A 87 10.96 -5.88 30.57
CA VAL A 87 11.99 -4.83 30.65
C VAL A 87 11.29 -3.47 30.59
N VAL A 88 11.86 -2.49 31.27
CA VAL A 88 11.50 -1.06 31.24
C VAL A 88 11.27 -0.60 29.79
N ASP A 89 10.05 -0.20 29.43
CA ASP A 89 9.81 0.90 28.50
C ASP A 89 8.33 1.32 28.61
N GLU A 90 8.16 2.60 28.94
CA GLU A 90 6.93 3.38 28.99
C GLU A 90 6.03 3.03 27.80
N ALA A 91 4.77 2.64 28.06
CA ALA A 91 3.82 2.34 26.99
C ALA A 91 3.82 3.52 26.00
N PRO A 92 4.19 3.32 24.73
CA PRO A 92 4.36 4.45 23.84
C PRO A 92 2.97 5.06 23.58
N ASP A 93 2.77 6.32 23.97
CA ASP A 93 1.60 7.14 23.61
C ASP A 93 1.50 7.41 22.09
N TYR A 94 2.22 6.63 21.28
CA TYR A 94 2.41 6.80 19.87
C TYR A 94 2.39 5.47 19.11
N THR A 95 1.83 5.49 17.91
CA THR A 95 1.83 4.40 16.94
C THR A 95 2.80 4.71 15.81
N TRP A 96 3.58 3.72 15.38
CA TRP A 96 4.43 3.84 14.19
C TRP A 96 3.61 3.80 12.91
N VAL A 97 3.82 4.78 12.03
CA VAL A 97 3.15 4.87 10.73
C VAL A 97 4.21 4.95 9.64
N HIS A 98 4.16 4.01 8.69
CA HIS A 98 5.00 4.03 7.49
C HIS A 98 4.46 5.05 6.48
N HIS A 99 5.33 5.91 5.96
CA HIS A 99 4.98 6.95 5.01
C HIS A 99 5.57 6.65 3.61
N THR A 100 5.10 7.35 2.57
CA THR A 100 5.48 7.12 1.16
C THR A 100 6.93 7.49 0.83
N ASP A 101 7.61 8.19 1.71
CA ASP A 101 9.02 8.60 1.60
C ASP A 101 10.00 7.51 2.07
N GLY A 102 9.49 6.36 2.55
CA GLY A 102 10.28 5.23 3.03
C GLY A 102 10.66 5.30 4.50
N TYR A 103 10.20 6.32 5.23
CA TYR A 103 10.43 6.49 6.66
C TYR A 103 9.19 6.14 7.48
N HIS A 104 9.42 5.95 8.78
CA HIS A 104 8.39 5.75 9.79
C HIS A 104 8.33 6.97 10.70
N TYR A 105 7.11 7.37 11.03
CA TYR A 105 6.84 8.50 11.91
C TYR A 105 6.04 8.04 13.12
N LYS A 106 6.29 8.67 14.27
CA LYS A 106 5.52 8.45 15.50
C LYS A 106 4.25 9.27 15.44
N ARG A 107 3.09 8.62 15.44
CA ARG A 107 1.77 9.27 15.51
C ARG A 107 1.24 9.18 16.93
N LYS A 108 1.07 10.32 17.60
CA LYS A 108 0.55 10.42 18.96
C LYS A 108 -0.95 10.11 19.04
N LEU A 109 -1.47 9.91 20.26
CA LEU A 109 -2.92 9.73 20.54
C LEU A 109 -3.81 10.88 20.04
N ASN A 110 -3.29 12.11 19.97
CA ASN A 110 -3.99 13.28 19.44
C ASN A 110 -4.03 13.32 17.89
N GLY A 111 -3.39 12.36 17.20
CA GLY A 111 -3.28 12.31 15.74
C GLY A 111 -2.13 13.15 15.15
N GLU A 112 -1.37 13.84 15.99
CA GLU A 112 -0.20 14.61 15.58
C GLU A 112 0.99 13.68 15.30
N PHE A 113 1.82 14.05 14.31
CA PHE A 113 3.03 13.31 13.95
C PHE A 113 4.26 14.03 14.46
N GLU A 114 5.22 13.27 14.98
CA GLU A 114 6.56 13.83 15.22
C GLU A 114 7.27 14.09 13.89
N PRO A 115 7.95 15.23 13.73
CA PRO A 115 8.64 15.57 12.48
C PRO A 115 9.93 14.76 12.27
N THR A 116 10.38 13.99 13.27
CA THR A 116 11.61 13.21 13.20
C THR A 116 11.39 11.92 12.41
N PRO A 117 12.00 11.76 11.23
CA PRO A 117 11.91 10.51 10.46
C PRO A 117 12.69 9.39 11.14
N HIS A 118 12.18 8.15 11.06
CA HIS A 118 12.87 6.96 11.56
C HIS A 118 12.94 5.86 10.49
N THR A 119 14.01 5.08 10.50
CA THR A 119 14.19 3.89 9.66
C THR A 119 13.94 2.64 10.48
N LYS A 120 13.31 1.62 9.86
CA LYS A 120 13.09 0.32 10.48
C LYS A 120 14.21 -0.63 10.10
N SER A 121 14.95 -1.14 11.08
CA SER A 121 15.99 -2.15 10.89
C SER A 121 15.37 -3.54 10.64
N GLY A 122 16.17 -4.47 10.11
CA GLY A 122 15.75 -5.86 9.89
C GLY A 122 15.27 -6.58 11.17
N ASP A 123 15.79 -6.15 12.33
CA ASP A 123 15.40 -6.65 13.65
C ASP A 123 14.10 -6.01 14.19
N GLY A 124 13.44 -5.15 13.41
CA GLY A 124 12.19 -4.48 13.77
C GLY A 124 12.34 -3.23 14.64
N SER A 125 13.57 -2.87 15.02
CA SER A 125 13.88 -1.63 15.75
C SER A 125 13.76 -0.38 14.87
N TYR A 126 13.41 0.75 15.47
CA TYR A 126 13.30 2.05 14.80
C TYR A 126 14.45 2.98 15.24
N THR A 127 15.25 3.45 14.29
CA THR A 127 16.35 4.39 14.53
C THR A 127 16.06 5.74 13.87
N PRO A 128 16.24 6.88 14.56
CA PRO A 128 16.05 8.19 13.95
C PRO A 128 17.01 8.38 12.78
N TYR A 129 16.49 8.88 11.66
CA TYR A 129 17.30 9.28 10.53
C TYR A 129 17.91 10.64 10.84
N SER A 130 19.23 10.67 11.09
CA SER A 130 20.03 11.85 11.37
C SER A 130 20.97 12.19 10.22
#